data_AF-A0AAJ1V624-F1
#
_entry.id   AF-A0AAJ1V624-F1
#
_cell.length_a   1.000
_cell.length_b   1.000
_cell.length_c   1.000
_cell.angle_alpha   90.00
_cell.angle_beta   90.00
_cell.angle_gamma   90.00
#
_symmetry.space_group_name_H-M   'P 1'
#
loop_
_entity.id
_entity.type
_entity.pdbx_description
1 polymer ?
#
loop_
_entity_poly.entity_id
_entity_poly.type
_entity_poly.pdbx_seq_one_letter_code
_entity_poly.pdbx_strand_id
1 'polypeptide(L)' 'SHHNVGGLPKEMKMGLVEPLKELFKDEVRKIGLELGLPYDMLYRHPFPGPGLGVRVLGEVKKEYCDLLRRADAIFIEELR' A
#
# COMPACT_ATOMS: atom_id res chain seq x y z
N SER A 1 -6.42 -11.55 -8.09
CA SER A 1 -6.73 -11.34 -6.67
C SER A 1 -5.43 -11.24 -5.89
N HIS A 2 -5.12 -10.07 -5.33
CA HIS A 2 -3.94 -9.84 -4.48
C HIS A 2 -4.35 -10.06 -3.01
N HIS A 3 -4.69 -11.28 -2.61
CA HIS A 3 -4.98 -11.54 -1.19
C HIS A 3 -3.73 -12.01 -0.47
N ASN A 4 -3.40 -11.29 0.59
CA ASN A 4 -2.41 -11.71 1.60
C ASN A 4 -2.93 -12.88 2.48
N VAL A 5 -4.15 -13.38 2.23
CA VAL A 5 -4.79 -14.47 3.01
C VAL A 5 -4.10 -15.82 2.77
N GLY A 6 -3.28 -15.97 1.73
CA GLY A 6 -2.50 -17.19 1.47
C GLY A 6 -1.46 -17.54 2.55
N GLY A 7 -1.22 -16.67 3.54
CA GLY A 7 -0.15 -16.84 4.54
C GLY A 7 -0.59 -16.80 6.01
N LEU A 8 -1.87 -16.98 6.33
CA LEU A 8 -2.29 -17.02 7.74
C LEU A 8 -1.74 -18.29 8.44
N PRO A 9 -1.28 -18.20 9.71
CA PRO A 9 -0.94 -19.37 10.50
C PRO A 9 -2.09 -20.38 10.57
N LYS A 10 -1.79 -21.68 10.62
CA LYS A 10 -2.78 -22.77 10.51
C LYS A 10 -3.86 -22.71 11.61
N GLU A 11 -3.51 -22.14 12.75
CA GLU A 11 -4.35 -21.94 13.92
C GLU A 11 -5.33 -20.77 13.78
N MET A 12 -5.11 -19.84 12.85
CA MET A 12 -6.01 -18.71 12.60
C MET A 12 -7.13 -19.10 11.62
N LYS A 13 -8.29 -19.46 12.16
CA LYS A 13 -9.50 -19.77 11.40
C LYS A 13 -10.39 -18.53 11.25
N MET A 14 -10.05 -17.66 10.30
CA MET A 14 -10.87 -16.48 9.97
C MET A 14 -11.64 -16.68 8.66
N GLY A 15 -12.88 -16.19 8.63
CA GLY A 15 -13.66 -16.07 7.39
C GLY A 15 -13.22 -14.87 6.56
N LEU A 16 -13.38 -14.94 5.25
CA LEU A 16 -13.06 -13.86 4.32
C LEU A 16 -14.33 -13.11 3.91
N VAL A 17 -14.36 -11.80 4.13
CA VAL A 17 -15.42 -10.90 3.64
C VAL A 17 -14.79 -9.85 2.74
N GLU A 18 -15.28 -9.74 1.50
CA GLU A 18 -14.70 -8.91 0.44
C GLU A 18 -15.73 -7.89 -0.10
N PRO A 19 -16.15 -6.90 0.70
CA PRO A 19 -17.29 -6.04 0.35
C PRO A 19 -17.05 -5.16 -0.88
N LEU A 20 -15.79 -5.00 -1.28
CA LEU A 20 -15.36 -4.16 -2.42
C LEU A 20 -14.96 -4.98 -3.65
N LYS A 21 -15.19 -6.31 -3.65
CA LYS A 21 -14.68 -7.24 -4.68
C LYS A 21 -15.14 -6.92 -6.10
N GLU A 22 -16.36 -6.41 -6.22
CA GLU A 22 -17.01 -6.12 -7.50
C GLU A 22 -16.80 -4.68 -7.98
N LEU A 23 -16.08 -3.87 -7.21
CA LEU A 23 -15.87 -2.45 -7.48
C LEU A 23 -14.50 -2.18 -8.12
N PHE A 24 -14.47 -1.24 -9.05
CA PHE A 24 -13.24 -0.67 -9.59
C PHE A 24 -12.62 0.36 -8.63
N LYS A 25 -11.35 0.68 -8.86
CA LYS A 25 -10.57 1.57 -7.96
C LYS A 25 -11.16 2.97 -7.85
N ASP A 26 -11.73 3.51 -8.91
CA ASP A 26 -12.39 4.81 -8.92
C ASP A 26 -13.71 4.80 -8.14
N GLU A 27 -14.47 3.70 -8.20
CA GLU A 27 -15.69 3.51 -7.41
C GLU A 27 -15.36 3.40 -5.92
N VAL A 28 -14.34 2.62 -5.55
CA VAL A 28 -13.86 2.53 -4.16
C VAL A 28 -13.40 3.90 -3.63
N ARG A 29 -12.77 4.73 -4.48
CA ARG A 29 -12.39 6.10 -4.10
C ARG A 29 -13.60 6.99 -3.84
N LYS A 30 -14.63 6.94 -4.70
CA LYS A 30 -15.87 7.70 -4.50
C LYS A 30 -16.54 7.34 -3.17
N ILE A 31 -16.65 6.05 -2.87
CA ILE A 31 -17.16 5.58 -1.56
C ILE A 31 -16.32 6.15 -0.42
N GLY A 32 -14.99 6.11 -0.54
CA GLY A 32 -14.10 6.68 0.47
C GLY A 32 -14.34 8.18 0.73
N LEU A 33 -14.60 8.97 -0.31
CA LEU A 33 -14.92 10.39 -0.19
C LEU A 33 -16.23 10.62 0.57
N GLU A 34 -17.28 9.86 0.23
CA GLU A 34 -18.58 9.94 0.93
C GLU A 34 -18.49 9.49 2.40
N LEU A 35 -17.57 8.58 2.71
CA LEU A 35 -17.25 8.17 4.08
C LEU A 35 -16.35 9.17 4.83
N GLY A 36 -15.94 10.28 4.19
CA GLY A 36 -15.12 11.33 4.80
C GLY A 36 -13.63 11.00 4.90
N LEU A 37 -13.10 10.05 4.11
CA LEU A 37 -11.67 9.79 4.07
C LEU A 37 -10.91 10.96 3.40
N PRO A 38 -9.71 11.31 3.89
CA PRO A 38 -8.91 12.39 3.30
C PRO A 38 -8.61 12.15 1.82
N TYR A 39 -8.77 13.19 1.00
CA TYR A 39 -8.55 13.12 -0.43
C TYR A 39 -7.12 12.68 -0.78
N ASP A 40 -6.12 13.28 -0.14
CA ASP A 40 -4.71 12.96 -0.31
C ASP A 40 -4.40 11.48 -0.02
N MET A 41 -5.10 10.87 0.95
CA MET A 41 -4.99 9.43 1.24
C MET A 41 -5.60 8.57 0.11
N LEU A 42 -6.78 8.90 -0.40
CA LEU A 42 -7.46 8.12 -1.44
C LEU A 42 -6.77 8.18 -2.81
N TYR A 43 -6.17 9.33 -3.10
CA TYR A 43 -5.53 9.62 -4.37
C TYR A 43 -4.01 9.48 -4.33
N ARG A 44 -3.43 9.07 -3.18
CA ARG A 44 -2.01 8.74 -3.08
C ARG A 44 -1.59 7.71 -4.12
N HIS A 45 -0.35 7.83 -4.58
CA HIS A 45 0.24 6.88 -5.51
C HIS A 45 0.25 5.47 -4.86
N PRO A 46 -0.02 4.41 -5.63
CA PRO A 46 0.06 3.06 -5.11
C PRO A 46 1.48 2.77 -4.60
N PHE A 47 1.56 2.07 -3.47
CA PHE A 47 2.82 1.67 -2.86
C PHE A 47 2.83 0.14 -2.71
N PRO A 48 3.92 -0.54 -3.07
CA PRO A 48 3.96 -2.01 -3.09
C PRO A 48 3.95 -2.60 -1.68
N GLY A 49 3.41 -3.81 -1.52
CA GLY A 49 3.36 -4.52 -0.23
C GLY A 49 4.74 -4.71 0.44
N PRO A 50 5.79 -5.14 -0.28
CA PRO A 50 7.17 -5.17 0.24
C PRO A 50 7.81 -3.79 0.52
N GLY A 51 7.13 -2.70 0.17
CA GLY A 51 7.56 -1.33 0.42
C GLY A 51 8.86 -0.93 -0.29
N LEU A 52 9.73 -0.21 0.42
CA LEU A 52 11.04 0.21 -0.13
C LEU A 52 12.00 -0.97 -0.36
N GLY A 53 11.72 -2.15 0.21
CA GLY A 53 12.61 -3.32 0.07
C GLY A 53 12.81 -3.74 -1.39
N VAL A 54 11.76 -3.69 -2.21
CA VAL A 54 11.86 -3.98 -3.66
C VAL A 54 12.58 -2.90 -4.47
N ARG A 55 12.92 -1.78 -3.84
CA ARG A 55 13.67 -0.67 -4.45
C ARG A 55 15.13 -0.62 -3.99
N VAL A 56 15.54 -1.49 -3.07
CA VAL A 56 16.94 -1.68 -2.70
C VAL A 56 17.51 -2.78 -3.58
N LEU A 57 18.52 -2.45 -4.39
CA LEU A 57 19.20 -3.43 -5.23
C LEU A 57 20.16 -4.26 -4.37
N GLY A 58 19.88 -5.56 -4.24
CA GLY A 58 20.66 -6.48 -3.41
C GLY A 58 20.11 -6.65 -2.00
N GLU A 59 20.99 -6.92 -1.04
CA GLU A 59 20.60 -7.16 0.35
C GLU A 59 19.96 -5.90 0.99
N VAL A 60 18.81 -6.09 1.63
CA VAL A 60 18.10 -5.02 2.33
C VAL A 60 18.79 -4.71 3.65
N LYS A 61 19.55 -3.61 3.69
CA LYS A 61 20.22 -3.10 4.89
C LYS A 61 19.61 -1.80 5.38
N LYS A 62 19.64 -1.58 6.70
CA LYS A 62 19.12 -0.36 7.35
C LYS A 62 19.70 0.92 6.73
N GLU A 63 21.02 0.94 6.52
CA GLU A 63 21.74 2.08 5.94
C GLU A 63 21.23 2.46 4.54
N TYR A 64 20.93 1.46 3.69
CA TYR A 64 20.38 1.68 2.35
C TYR A 64 18.93 2.17 2.41
N CYS A 65 18.12 1.58 3.28
CA CYS A 65 16.74 2.01 3.49
C CYS A 65 16.65 3.45 4.03
N ASP A 66 17.58 3.87 4.89
CA ASP A 66 17.61 5.22 5.46
C ASP A 66 17.99 6.27 4.40
N LEU A 67 18.93 5.96 3.51
CA LEU A 67 19.22 6.81 2.34
C LEU A 67 18.01 6.87 1.39
N LEU A 68 17.47 5.71 1.02
CA LEU A 68 16.37 5.61 0.07
C LEU A 68 15.10 6.31 0.57
N ARG A 69 14.78 6.22 1.87
CA ARG A 69 13.61 6.91 2.46
C ARG A 69 13.73 8.43 2.35
N ARG A 70 14.93 8.98 2.55
CA ARG A 70 15.17 10.43 2.37
C ARG A 70 15.03 10.84 0.91
N ALA A 71 15.60 10.06 0.00
CA ALA A 71 15.47 10.31 -1.43
C ALA A 71 14.02 10.23 -1.92
N ASP A 72 13.26 9.21 -1.49
CA ASP A 72 11.84 9.04 -1.82
C ASP A 72 10.99 10.19 -1.25
N ALA A 73 11.25 10.64 -0.03
CA ALA A 73 10.56 11.77 0.58
C ALA A 73 10.72 13.06 -0.26
N ILE A 74 11.96 13.41 -0.63
CA ILE A 74 12.25 14.56 -1.48
C ILE A 74 11.57 14.39 -2.83
N PHE A 75 11.72 13.23 -3.47
CA PHE A 75 11.13 12.99 -4.79
C PHE A 75 9.60 13.12 -4.81
N ILE A 76 8.92 12.60 -3.78
CA ILE A 76 7.46 12.71 -3.67
C ILE A 76 7.03 14.13 -3.33
N GLU A 77 7.81 14.87 -2.55
CA GLU A 77 7.54 16.29 -2.25
C GLU A 77 7.62 17.15 -3.53
N GLU A 78 8.62 16.93 -4.38
CA GLU A 78 8.79 17.69 -5.64
C GLU A 78 7.76 17.33 -6.74
N LEU A 79 7.07 16.20 -6.63
CA LEU A 79 6.01 15.80 -7.56
C LEU A 79 4.62 16.33 -7.20
N ARG A 80 4.45 16.85 -5.98
CA ARG A 80 3.18 17.41 -5.49
C ARG A 80 3.00 18.85 -5.97
#